data_AF-A0A354UA75-F1
#
_entry.id   AF-A0A354UA75-F1
#
_cell.length_a   1.000
_cell.length_b   1.000
_cell.length_c   1.000
_cell.angle_alpha   90.00
_cell.angle_beta   90.00
_cell.angle_gamma   90.00
#
_symmetry.space_group_name_H-M   'P 1'
#
loop_
_entity.id
_entity.type
_entity.pdbx_description
1 polymer ?
#
loop_
_entity_poly.entity_id
_entity_poly.type
_entity_poly.pdbx_seq_one_letter_code
_entity_poly.pdbx_strand_id
1 'polypeptide(L)'
;EFALGKQPAPVPRTHNSGWIQSPGNRAADDLSQRPRLERYVKGVLNHFAHDSRIALWDLYNEPGNGSSGDHVTKTGLRESASLPLLRDVFQWAEEVSPDQPITAGPWNFAKSFDEINRFMFDRSEVVSFHSYNPPAELRERINFIRYIADGRPLLCSEYMARHAGSTFRDCLPVLKENNVSAINWGLVSGKTQTVFPWAGMMNTADLSIPFHDVFNADGSLLVPDEKEVFDSIRSK
;
A
#
# COMPACT_ATOMS: atom_id res chain seq x y z
N GLU A 1 -0.02 17.03 17.14
CA GLU A 1 0.93 16.21 17.93
C GLU A 1 0.35 14.82 18.09
N PHE A 2 1.18 13.79 18.20
CA PHE A 2 0.69 12.44 18.52
C PHE A 2 0.44 12.38 20.01
N ALA A 3 -0.76 11.97 20.41
CA ALA A 3 -1.12 11.76 21.81
C ALA A 3 -1.49 10.29 22.03
N LEU A 4 -0.99 9.71 23.12
CA LEU A 4 -1.42 8.39 23.56
C LEU A 4 -2.87 8.46 24.08
N GLY A 5 -3.63 7.39 23.90
CA GLY A 5 -4.98 7.28 24.43
C GLY A 5 -5.98 6.73 23.42
N LYS A 6 -7.27 6.87 23.75
CA LYS A 6 -8.34 6.40 22.88
C LYS A 6 -8.30 7.17 21.57
N GLN A 7 -8.10 6.45 20.47
CA GLN A 7 -8.18 7.03 19.13
C GLN A 7 -9.57 7.64 18.87
N PRO A 8 -9.67 8.80 18.19
CA PRO A 8 -10.93 9.45 17.86
C PRO A 8 -11.94 8.51 17.19
N ALA A 9 -13.23 8.81 17.34
CA ALA A 9 -14.28 8.18 16.54
C ALA A 9 -14.10 8.58 15.06
N PRO A 10 -14.50 7.71 14.12
CA PRO A 10 -14.39 8.04 12.70
C PRO A 10 -15.35 9.15 12.31
N VAL A 11 -14.95 10.02 11.38
CA VAL A 11 -15.81 11.08 10.86
C VAL A 11 -16.83 10.43 9.91
N PRO A 12 -18.14 10.48 10.18
CA PRO A 12 -19.12 9.73 9.39
C PRO A 12 -18.97 9.92 7.87
N ARG A 13 -19.10 8.83 7.11
CA ARG A 13 -19.06 8.83 5.63
C ARG A 13 -17.77 9.42 5.04
N THR A 14 -16.65 9.27 5.76
CA THR A 14 -15.35 9.79 5.33
C THR A 14 -14.36 8.65 5.22
N HIS A 15 -13.92 8.40 3.99
CA HIS A 15 -12.90 7.40 3.68
C HIS A 15 -11.61 7.66 4.48
N ASN A 16 -11.09 6.62 5.14
CA ASN A 16 -9.85 6.68 5.92
C ASN A 16 -9.78 7.80 6.97
N SER A 17 -10.93 8.17 7.57
CA SER A 17 -11.04 9.35 8.44
C SER A 17 -10.08 9.43 9.64
N GLY A 18 -9.54 8.30 10.10
CA GLY A 18 -8.59 8.23 11.22
C GLY A 18 -7.16 7.90 10.80
N TRP A 19 -6.89 7.77 9.50
CA TRP A 19 -5.59 7.36 8.99
C TRP A 19 -4.60 8.54 9.04
N ILE A 20 -3.40 8.29 9.56
CA ILE A 20 -2.36 9.32 9.72
C ILE A 20 -1.04 8.75 9.21
N GLN A 21 -0.35 9.52 8.37
CA GLN A 21 1.01 9.20 7.95
C GLN A 21 1.97 9.24 9.14
N SER A 22 2.74 8.16 9.34
CA SER A 22 3.80 8.07 10.34
C SER A 22 5.12 7.73 9.62
N PRO A 23 6.23 8.44 9.88
CA PRO A 23 6.41 9.46 10.92
C PRO A 23 5.82 10.85 10.55
N GLY A 24 5.20 10.97 9.38
CA GLY A 24 4.67 12.21 8.81
C GLY A 24 5.77 13.10 8.22
N ASN A 25 5.42 13.98 7.27
CA ASN A 25 6.42 14.69 6.45
C ASN A 25 7.46 15.46 7.26
N ARG A 26 7.05 16.18 8.34
CA ARG A 26 8.00 16.95 9.17
C ARG A 26 9.13 16.09 9.74
N ALA A 27 8.80 14.90 10.24
CA ALA A 27 9.82 14.02 10.81
C ALA A 27 10.54 13.20 9.72
N ALA A 28 9.91 12.96 8.57
CA ALA A 28 10.56 12.35 7.43
C ALA A 28 11.63 13.26 6.81
N ASP A 29 11.42 14.58 6.83
CA ASP A 29 12.30 15.57 6.20
C ASP A 29 13.39 16.10 7.16
N ASP A 30 13.18 15.98 8.47
CA ASP A 30 14.16 16.41 9.48
C ASP A 30 15.22 15.32 9.74
N LEU A 31 16.45 15.57 9.25
CA LEU A 31 17.58 14.66 9.44
C LEU A 31 17.93 14.40 10.91
N SER A 32 17.64 15.35 11.82
CA SER A 32 17.85 15.13 13.25
C SER A 32 16.97 14.02 13.83
N GLN A 33 15.89 13.65 13.13
CA GLN A 33 15.01 12.54 13.50
C GLN A 33 15.55 11.18 13.05
N ARG A 34 16.56 11.11 12.17
CA ARG A 34 17.07 9.83 11.65
C ARG A 34 17.47 8.84 12.73
N PRO A 35 18.20 9.21 13.81
CA PRO A 35 18.50 8.27 14.88
C PRO A 35 17.25 7.70 15.57
N ARG A 36 16.16 8.47 15.65
CA ARG A 36 14.88 8.00 16.23
C ARG A 36 14.19 7.01 15.29
N LEU A 37 14.17 7.31 14.00
CA LEU A 37 13.56 6.45 12.98
C LEU A 37 14.34 5.14 12.81
N GLU A 38 15.66 5.21 12.78
CA GLU A 38 16.55 4.05 12.73
C GLU A 38 16.27 3.10 13.90
N ARG A 39 16.25 3.63 15.13
CA ARG A 39 15.94 2.83 16.33
C ARG A 39 14.59 2.14 16.24
N TYR A 40 13.57 2.79 15.66
CA TYR A 40 12.26 2.18 15.47
C TYR A 40 12.32 1.04 14.45
N VAL A 41 12.85 1.31 13.25
CA VAL A 41 12.94 0.33 12.16
C VAL A 41 13.76 -0.88 12.59
N LYS A 42 15.01 -0.65 13.05
CA LYS A 42 15.88 -1.75 13.48
C LYS A 42 15.34 -2.43 14.73
N GLY A 43 14.67 -1.72 15.62
CA GLY A 43 14.05 -2.33 16.81
C GLY A 43 12.96 -3.34 16.46
N VAL A 44 12.05 -2.98 15.55
CA VAL A 44 10.98 -3.88 15.08
C VAL A 44 11.58 -5.06 14.31
N LEU A 45 12.47 -4.80 13.35
CA LEU A 45 13.07 -5.84 12.52
C LEU A 45 13.90 -6.83 13.36
N ASN A 46 14.77 -6.35 14.27
CA ASN A 46 15.55 -7.23 15.13
C ASN A 46 14.67 -8.09 16.04
N HIS A 47 13.57 -7.54 16.55
CA HIS A 47 12.70 -8.29 17.46
C HIS A 47 12.04 -9.49 16.76
N PHE A 48 11.72 -9.36 15.47
CA PHE A 48 11.01 -10.39 14.71
C PHE A 48 11.85 -11.01 13.58
N ALA A 49 13.16 -10.80 13.55
CA ALA A 49 14.04 -11.17 12.43
C ALA A 49 13.92 -12.64 12.01
N HIS A 50 13.65 -13.53 12.96
CA HIS A 50 13.56 -14.98 12.75
C HIS A 50 12.14 -15.53 12.97
N ASP A 51 11.13 -14.65 13.02
CA ASP A 51 9.74 -15.08 13.21
C ASP A 51 9.18 -15.63 11.90
N SER A 52 9.03 -16.95 11.83
CA SER A 52 8.53 -17.66 10.65
C SER A 52 7.08 -17.35 10.28
N ARG A 53 6.34 -16.61 11.12
CA ARG A 53 4.98 -16.14 10.81
C ARG A 53 4.98 -14.90 9.92
N ILE A 54 6.12 -14.19 9.84
CA ILE A 54 6.27 -13.04 8.95
C ILE A 54 6.65 -13.57 7.56
N ALA A 55 5.93 -13.11 6.54
CA ALA A 55 6.17 -13.53 5.15
C ALA A 55 7.09 -12.56 4.39
N LEU A 56 7.04 -11.28 4.75
CA LEU A 56 7.64 -10.17 4.01
C LEU A 56 7.65 -8.91 4.89
N TRP A 57 8.66 -8.06 4.70
CA TRP A 57 8.70 -6.71 5.26
C TRP A 57 8.43 -5.66 4.17
N ASP A 58 7.26 -5.03 4.21
CA ASP A 58 7.01 -3.80 3.45
C ASP A 58 7.52 -2.60 4.26
N LEU A 59 8.65 -2.07 3.82
CA LEU A 59 9.46 -1.15 4.59
C LEU A 59 8.91 0.28 4.61
N TYR A 60 8.23 0.69 3.54
CA TYR A 60 7.73 2.06 3.41
C TYR A 60 6.55 2.07 2.43
N ASN A 61 5.36 2.25 2.99
CA ASN A 61 4.13 2.42 2.23
C ASN A 61 4.12 3.74 1.41
N GLU A 62 3.81 3.62 0.12
CA GLU A 62 3.64 4.70 -0.84
C GLU A 62 4.69 5.83 -0.80
N PRO A 63 6.00 5.53 -1.01
CA PRO A 63 7.01 6.57 -1.04
C PRO A 63 6.70 7.61 -2.11
N GLY A 64 6.87 8.89 -1.77
CA GLY A 64 6.51 10.02 -2.63
C GLY A 64 5.07 10.51 -2.46
N ASN A 65 4.24 9.86 -1.65
CA ASN A 65 2.94 10.38 -1.24
C ASN A 65 3.08 11.50 -0.17
N GLY A 66 2.01 12.28 0.04
CA GLY A 66 1.97 13.45 0.91
C GLY A 66 2.42 14.73 0.20
N SER A 67 2.31 15.87 0.88
CA SER A 67 2.66 17.17 0.30
C SER A 67 4.14 17.51 0.42
N SER A 68 4.73 18.06 -0.65
CA SER A 68 6.08 18.64 -0.68
C SER A 68 6.12 20.01 -0.03
N GLY A 69 7.23 20.36 0.61
CA GLY A 69 7.43 21.66 1.24
C GLY A 69 7.01 21.70 2.72
N ASP A 70 7.25 22.84 3.35
CA ASP A 70 6.96 23.05 4.76
C ASP A 70 5.51 23.50 5.01
N HIS A 71 5.16 23.78 6.25
CA HIS A 71 3.81 24.24 6.61
C HIS A 71 3.32 25.51 5.87
N VAL A 72 4.22 26.28 5.24
CA VAL A 72 3.90 27.49 4.47
C VAL A 72 3.85 27.21 2.97
N THR A 73 4.73 26.34 2.47
CA THR A 73 4.96 26.11 1.02
C THR A 73 4.38 24.79 0.52
N LYS A 74 3.59 24.10 1.35
CA LYS A 74 3.03 22.78 1.07
C LYS A 74 2.24 22.73 -0.24
N THR A 75 2.73 21.97 -1.22
CA THR A 75 2.07 21.73 -2.52
C THR A 75 2.34 20.31 -3.02
N GLY A 76 1.49 19.82 -3.93
CA GLY A 76 1.77 18.62 -4.73
C GLY A 76 2.01 17.32 -3.97
N LEU A 77 2.71 16.39 -4.63
CA LEU A 77 3.22 15.13 -4.08
C LEU A 77 4.69 15.30 -3.66
N ARG A 78 5.22 14.39 -2.83
CA ARG A 78 6.63 14.40 -2.40
C ARG A 78 7.59 13.86 -3.44
N GLU A 79 7.15 12.92 -4.27
CA GLU A 79 7.97 12.33 -5.34
C GLU A 79 9.35 11.88 -4.78
N SER A 80 10.46 12.19 -5.46
CA SER A 80 11.83 11.88 -5.01
C SER A 80 12.23 12.51 -3.67
N ALA A 81 11.47 13.46 -3.09
CA ALA A 81 11.76 13.97 -1.74
C ALA A 81 11.58 12.91 -0.64
N SER A 82 10.98 11.75 -0.95
CA SER A 82 10.92 10.61 -0.02
C SER A 82 12.14 9.68 -0.13
N LEU A 83 12.93 9.80 -1.21
CA LEU A 83 14.00 8.88 -1.54
C LEU A 83 15.14 8.83 -0.50
N PRO A 84 15.57 9.94 0.15
CA PRO A 84 16.59 9.86 1.20
C PRO A 84 16.17 8.97 2.37
N LEU A 85 14.95 9.13 2.90
CA LEU A 85 14.46 8.26 3.97
C LEU A 85 14.27 6.83 3.48
N LEU A 86 13.77 6.64 2.26
CA LEU A 86 13.61 5.31 1.69
C LEU A 86 14.94 4.55 1.62
N ARG A 87 16.02 5.22 1.18
CA ARG A 87 17.38 4.66 1.17
C ARG A 87 17.84 4.26 2.56
N ASP A 88 17.65 5.13 3.55
CA ASP A 88 18.03 4.86 4.93
C ASP A 88 17.28 3.63 5.47
N VAL A 89 15.97 3.52 5.22
CA VAL A 89 15.15 2.39 5.71
C VAL A 89 15.58 1.06 5.09
N PHE A 90 15.88 1.02 3.78
CA PHE A 90 16.43 -0.18 3.14
C PHE A 90 17.80 -0.55 3.72
N GLN A 91 18.70 0.43 3.87
CA GLN A 91 20.01 0.21 4.50
C GLN A 91 19.86 -0.37 5.91
N TRP A 92 18.98 0.20 6.74
CA TRP A 92 18.76 -0.29 8.10
C TRP A 92 18.19 -1.71 8.13
N ALA A 93 17.33 -2.07 7.18
CA ALA A 93 16.81 -3.42 7.05
C ALA A 93 17.90 -4.41 6.65
N GLU A 94 18.75 -4.04 5.68
CA GLU A 94 19.91 -4.84 5.25
C GLU A 94 20.93 -5.04 6.38
N GLU A 95 21.17 -4.01 7.20
CA GLU A 95 22.04 -4.11 8.38
C GLU A 95 21.49 -5.05 9.47
N VAL A 96 20.16 -5.18 9.57
CA VAL A 96 19.52 -6.15 10.46
C VAL A 96 19.54 -7.55 9.85
N SER A 97 19.39 -7.65 8.52
CA SER A 97 19.37 -8.90 7.77
C SER A 97 18.34 -9.90 8.31
N PRO A 98 17.04 -9.57 8.34
CA PRO A 98 15.99 -10.51 8.75
C PRO A 98 15.91 -11.72 7.79
N ASP A 99 15.37 -12.84 8.26
CA ASP A 99 15.23 -14.06 7.43
C ASP A 99 14.19 -13.90 6.31
N GLN A 100 13.25 -12.96 6.47
CA GLN A 100 12.16 -12.71 5.54
C GLN A 100 12.55 -11.64 4.51
N PRO A 101 12.05 -11.72 3.27
CA PRO A 101 12.37 -10.75 2.24
C PRO A 101 11.89 -9.34 2.59
N ILE A 102 12.53 -8.34 1.99
CA ILE A 102 12.15 -6.92 2.10
C ILE A 102 11.59 -6.37 0.78
N THR A 103 10.69 -5.40 0.87
CA THR A 103 10.10 -4.69 -0.27
C THR A 103 9.71 -3.26 0.07
N ALA A 104 9.44 -2.46 -0.97
CA ALA A 104 8.60 -1.27 -0.91
C ALA A 104 7.93 -1.08 -2.28
N GLY A 105 6.62 -0.79 -2.29
CA GLY A 105 5.80 -0.83 -3.50
C GLY A 105 5.61 0.53 -4.18
N PRO A 106 5.94 0.68 -5.48
CA PRO A 106 5.48 1.80 -6.29
C PRO A 106 3.96 1.86 -6.38
N TRP A 107 3.38 3.03 -6.14
CA TRP A 107 1.94 3.30 -6.23
C TRP A 107 1.58 4.28 -7.36
N ASN A 108 2.56 5.07 -7.81
CA ASN A 108 2.41 6.05 -8.88
C ASN A 108 3.52 5.86 -9.90
N PHE A 109 3.17 5.84 -11.18
CA PHE A 109 4.08 5.57 -12.29
C PHE A 109 4.16 6.75 -13.28
N ALA A 110 3.79 7.95 -12.84
CA ALA A 110 4.11 9.17 -13.57
C ALA A 110 5.64 9.36 -13.63
N LYS A 111 6.12 10.05 -14.66
CA LYS A 111 7.54 10.29 -14.90
C LYS A 111 8.30 10.87 -13.69
N SER A 112 7.65 11.69 -12.87
CA SER A 112 8.26 12.26 -11.66
C SER A 112 8.55 11.23 -10.56
N PHE A 113 8.00 10.02 -10.67
CA PHE A 113 8.27 8.89 -9.77
C PHE A 113 9.32 7.90 -10.33
N ASP A 114 9.86 8.10 -11.54
CA ASP A 114 10.75 7.14 -12.19
C ASP A 114 11.98 6.80 -11.31
N GLU A 115 12.59 7.81 -10.67
CA GLU A 115 13.77 7.61 -9.83
C GLU A 115 13.45 6.77 -8.58
N ILE A 116 12.38 7.13 -7.86
CA ILE A 116 12.00 6.44 -6.63
C ILE A 116 11.46 5.03 -6.91
N ASN A 117 10.74 4.84 -8.02
CA ASN A 117 10.26 3.54 -8.46
C ASN A 117 11.40 2.62 -8.87
N ARG A 118 12.37 3.14 -9.63
CA ARG A 118 13.57 2.38 -9.98
C ARG A 118 14.32 1.93 -8.74
N PHE A 119 14.49 2.80 -7.75
CA PHE A 119 15.11 2.42 -6.48
C PHE A 119 14.35 1.29 -5.77
N MET A 120 13.02 1.40 -5.65
CA MET A 120 12.17 0.36 -5.05
C MET A 120 12.28 -0.96 -5.79
N PHE A 121 12.23 -0.95 -7.12
CA PHE A 121 12.43 -2.15 -7.92
C PHE A 121 13.83 -2.73 -7.73
N ASP A 122 14.88 -1.93 -7.78
CA ASP A 122 16.27 -2.42 -7.71
C ASP A 122 16.60 -3.02 -6.33
N ARG A 123 15.98 -2.55 -5.25
CA ARG A 123 16.31 -2.95 -3.86
C ARG A 123 15.36 -3.96 -3.23
N SER A 124 14.18 -4.16 -3.82
CA SER A 124 13.23 -5.15 -3.29
C SER A 124 13.60 -6.57 -3.72
N GLU A 125 13.58 -7.50 -2.77
CA GLU A 125 13.81 -8.94 -3.02
C GLU A 125 12.55 -9.61 -3.58
N VAL A 126 11.38 -9.16 -3.12
CA VAL A 126 10.08 -9.41 -3.74
C VAL A 126 9.59 -8.08 -4.29
N VAL A 127 9.30 -8.02 -5.59
CA VAL A 127 8.87 -6.76 -6.22
C VAL A 127 7.39 -6.55 -5.94
N SER A 128 7.08 -5.55 -5.11
CA SER A 128 5.72 -5.14 -4.83
C SER A 128 5.29 -3.93 -5.67
N PHE A 129 3.99 -3.70 -5.81
CA PHE A 129 3.39 -2.51 -6.42
C PHE A 129 1.92 -2.35 -6.00
N HIS A 130 1.36 -1.15 -6.13
CA HIS A 130 -0.07 -0.91 -5.93
C HIS A 130 -0.76 -0.74 -7.29
N SER A 131 -2.01 -1.18 -7.40
CA SER A 131 -2.84 -0.92 -8.58
C SER A 131 -4.32 -0.94 -8.27
N TYR A 132 -4.92 0.24 -8.25
CA TYR A 132 -6.38 0.43 -8.19
C TYR A 132 -7.02 0.60 -9.58
N ASN A 133 -6.32 0.17 -10.63
CA ASN A 133 -6.73 0.35 -12.02
C ASN A 133 -7.63 -0.80 -12.52
N PRO A 134 -8.41 -0.58 -13.59
CA PRO A 134 -9.15 -1.63 -14.30
C PRO A 134 -8.23 -2.77 -14.81
N PRO A 135 -8.79 -3.95 -15.15
CA PRO A 135 -8.01 -5.15 -15.46
C PRO A 135 -7.03 -5.00 -16.64
N ALA A 136 -7.37 -4.18 -17.65
CA ALA A 136 -6.49 -3.94 -18.79
C ALA A 136 -5.21 -3.19 -18.38
N GLU A 137 -5.36 -2.09 -17.66
CA GLU A 137 -4.24 -1.28 -17.13
C GLU A 137 -3.44 -2.05 -16.08
N LEU A 138 -4.10 -2.86 -15.25
CA LEU A 138 -3.41 -3.78 -14.34
C LEU A 138 -2.50 -4.76 -15.10
N ARG A 139 -2.98 -5.33 -16.22
CA ARG A 139 -2.17 -6.23 -17.05
C ARG A 139 -0.98 -5.51 -17.68
N GLU A 140 -1.18 -4.31 -18.19
CA GLU A 140 -0.09 -3.48 -18.72
C GLU A 140 0.94 -3.16 -17.64
N ARG A 141 0.49 -2.83 -16.42
CA ARG A 141 1.35 -2.59 -15.26
C ARG A 141 2.20 -3.81 -14.93
N ILE A 142 1.60 -5.00 -14.87
CA ILE A 142 2.30 -6.26 -14.61
C ILE A 142 3.36 -6.53 -15.69
N ASN A 143 3.02 -6.34 -16.97
CA ASN A 143 3.95 -6.53 -18.09
C ASN A 143 5.14 -5.58 -18.01
N PHE A 144 4.89 -4.31 -17.71
CA PHE A 144 5.93 -3.31 -17.51
C PHE A 144 6.88 -3.68 -16.36
N ILE A 145 6.33 -4.07 -15.20
CA ILE A 145 7.14 -4.46 -14.05
C ILE A 145 7.96 -5.70 -14.37
N ARG A 146 7.37 -6.73 -15.00
CA ARG A 146 8.11 -7.92 -15.44
C ARG A 146 9.27 -7.60 -16.38
N TYR A 147 9.11 -6.64 -17.26
CA TYR A 147 10.19 -6.21 -18.15
C TYR A 147 11.37 -5.57 -17.38
N ILE A 148 11.09 -4.77 -16.34
CA ILE A 148 12.12 -4.09 -15.54
C ILE A 148 12.69 -5.00 -14.44
N ALA A 149 11.89 -5.92 -13.95
CA ALA A 149 12.17 -6.78 -12.82
C ALA A 149 12.06 -8.26 -13.16
N ASP A 150 12.64 -8.64 -14.29
CA ASP A 150 12.56 -9.99 -14.81
C ASP A 150 13.04 -11.05 -13.81
N GLY A 151 12.37 -12.19 -13.79
CA GLY A 151 12.66 -13.32 -12.90
C GLY A 151 12.31 -13.13 -11.42
N ARG A 152 11.90 -11.94 -10.97
CA ARG A 152 11.57 -11.70 -9.56
C ARG A 152 10.11 -12.03 -9.23
N PRO A 153 9.77 -12.49 -8.02
CA PRO A 153 8.38 -12.64 -7.59
C PRO A 153 7.66 -11.29 -7.54
N LEU A 154 6.41 -11.25 -7.99
CA LEU A 154 5.56 -10.05 -7.97
C LEU A 154 4.46 -10.14 -6.90
N LEU A 155 4.26 -9.03 -6.20
CA LEU A 155 3.18 -8.82 -5.24
C LEU A 155 2.43 -7.51 -5.55
N CYS A 156 1.14 -7.59 -5.86
CA CYS A 156 0.26 -6.43 -5.83
C CYS A 156 -0.14 -6.17 -4.36
N SER A 157 0.64 -5.38 -3.62
CA SER A 157 0.49 -5.19 -2.17
C SER A 157 -0.73 -4.35 -1.79
N GLU A 158 -1.28 -3.60 -2.74
CA GLU A 158 -2.59 -2.98 -2.62
C GLU A 158 -3.33 -2.97 -3.96
N TYR A 159 -4.59 -3.40 -3.95
CA TYR A 159 -5.51 -3.24 -5.07
C TYR A 159 -6.96 -3.21 -4.61
N MET A 160 -7.84 -3.08 -5.60
CA MET A 160 -9.29 -3.15 -5.54
C MET A 160 -9.92 -1.86 -5.04
N ALA A 161 -10.67 -1.22 -5.93
CA ALA A 161 -11.44 0.00 -5.73
C ALA A 161 -12.62 -0.07 -6.71
N ARG A 162 -13.80 -0.50 -6.26
CA ARG A 162 -14.91 -0.85 -7.17
C ARG A 162 -15.32 0.30 -8.08
N HIS A 163 -15.38 1.53 -7.56
CA HIS A 163 -15.71 2.73 -8.35
C HIS A 163 -14.64 3.13 -9.37
N ALA A 164 -13.42 2.63 -9.23
CA ALA A 164 -12.33 2.84 -10.19
C ALA A 164 -12.25 1.71 -11.25
N GLY A 165 -13.22 0.78 -11.26
CA GLY A 165 -13.22 -0.37 -12.17
C GLY A 165 -12.24 -1.48 -11.77
N SER A 166 -11.61 -1.38 -10.61
CA SER A 166 -10.76 -2.42 -10.04
C SER A 166 -11.59 -3.30 -9.10
N THR A 167 -12.10 -4.42 -9.63
CA THR A 167 -13.01 -5.33 -8.92
C THR A 167 -12.35 -6.68 -8.67
N PHE A 168 -12.82 -7.44 -7.67
CA PHE A 168 -12.37 -8.82 -7.51
C PHE A 168 -12.66 -9.68 -8.75
N ARG A 169 -13.87 -9.54 -9.31
CA ARG A 169 -14.33 -10.32 -10.47
C ARG A 169 -13.39 -10.18 -11.67
N ASP A 170 -12.91 -8.97 -11.92
CA ASP A 170 -12.16 -8.68 -13.14
C ASP A 170 -10.64 -8.68 -12.91
N CYS A 171 -10.16 -8.26 -11.74
CA CYS A 171 -8.73 -8.16 -11.46
C CYS A 171 -8.12 -9.44 -10.88
N LEU A 172 -8.84 -10.22 -10.06
CA LEU A 172 -8.28 -11.47 -9.50
C LEU A 172 -7.87 -12.49 -10.56
N PRO A 173 -8.66 -12.74 -11.63
CA PRO A 173 -8.23 -13.63 -12.71
C PRO A 173 -6.94 -13.15 -13.39
N VAL A 174 -6.81 -11.84 -13.64
CA VAL A 174 -5.59 -11.25 -14.21
C VAL A 174 -4.38 -11.51 -13.31
N LEU A 175 -4.51 -11.28 -12.01
CA LEU A 175 -3.44 -11.52 -11.04
C LEU A 175 -3.06 -13.01 -11.01
N LYS A 176 -4.04 -13.92 -10.96
CA LYS A 176 -3.83 -15.37 -10.96
C LYS A 176 -3.15 -15.85 -12.24
N GLU A 177 -3.66 -15.48 -13.42
CA GLU A 177 -3.09 -15.84 -14.72
C GLU A 177 -1.62 -15.41 -14.85
N ASN A 178 -1.27 -14.27 -14.26
CA ASN A 178 0.08 -13.73 -14.28
C ASN A 178 0.92 -14.15 -13.07
N ASN A 179 0.48 -15.11 -12.24
CA ASN A 179 1.19 -15.57 -11.05
C ASN A 179 1.64 -14.42 -10.12
N VAL A 180 0.79 -13.40 -9.97
CA VAL A 180 1.02 -12.25 -9.09
C VAL A 180 0.23 -12.48 -7.79
N SER A 181 0.94 -12.49 -6.66
CA SER A 181 0.27 -12.49 -5.35
C SER A 181 -0.40 -11.14 -5.13
N ALA A 182 -1.49 -11.07 -4.36
CA ALA A 182 -2.19 -9.81 -4.16
C ALA A 182 -2.83 -9.67 -2.78
N ILE A 183 -2.82 -8.45 -2.25
CA ILE A 183 -3.47 -8.05 -1.01
C ILE A 183 -4.41 -6.90 -1.34
N ASN A 184 -5.71 -7.08 -1.10
CA ASN A 184 -6.67 -6.01 -1.33
C ASN A 184 -6.60 -4.98 -0.22
N TRP A 185 -6.86 -3.72 -0.57
CA TRP A 185 -7.05 -2.66 0.41
C TRP A 185 -8.47 -2.71 0.98
N GLY A 186 -8.61 -2.39 2.25
CA GLY A 186 -9.86 -2.60 3.00
C GLY A 186 -10.13 -4.08 3.27
N LEU A 187 -10.86 -4.41 4.34
CA LEU A 187 -11.19 -5.80 4.63
C LEU A 187 -12.57 -5.88 5.28
N VAL A 188 -12.75 -5.14 6.38
CA VAL A 188 -13.98 -5.14 7.16
C VAL A 188 -14.53 -3.73 7.22
N SER A 189 -15.82 -3.58 6.92
CA SER A 189 -16.57 -2.33 7.09
C SER A 189 -16.57 -1.93 8.56
N GLY A 190 -15.71 -0.99 8.89
CA GLY A 190 -15.43 -0.61 10.27
C GLY A 190 -14.91 0.80 10.40
N LYS A 191 -14.07 1.01 11.43
CA LYS A 191 -13.62 2.35 11.86
C LYS A 191 -12.87 3.12 10.77
N THR A 192 -12.14 2.45 9.88
CA THR A 192 -11.42 3.10 8.77
C THR A 192 -12.36 3.66 7.72
N GLN A 193 -13.59 3.15 7.61
CA GLN A 193 -14.60 3.58 6.65
C GLN A 193 -14.15 3.48 5.18
N THR A 194 -13.33 2.48 4.88
CA THR A 194 -12.85 2.15 3.52
C THR A 194 -13.97 1.62 2.61
N VAL A 195 -15.16 1.35 3.15
CA VAL A 195 -16.41 1.14 2.40
C VAL A 195 -16.83 2.38 1.59
N PHE A 196 -16.43 3.58 2.00
CA PHE A 196 -16.76 4.81 1.26
C PHE A 196 -15.67 5.17 0.24
N PRO A 197 -16.06 5.79 -0.91
CA PRO A 197 -15.12 6.26 -1.93
C PRO A 197 -14.12 7.30 -1.41
N TRP A 198 -13.00 7.45 -2.12
CA TRP A 198 -12.10 8.59 -1.91
C TRP A 198 -12.85 9.92 -2.01
N ALA A 199 -12.36 10.94 -1.30
CA ALA A 199 -13.00 12.26 -1.24
C ALA A 199 -13.30 12.86 -2.63
N GLY A 200 -12.41 12.65 -3.61
CA GLY A 200 -12.60 13.13 -4.98
C GLY A 200 -13.70 12.43 -5.78
N MET A 201 -14.19 11.27 -5.32
CA MET A 201 -15.25 10.48 -5.96
C MET A 201 -16.59 10.54 -5.21
N MET A 202 -16.60 11.08 -3.98
CA MET A 202 -17.76 11.01 -3.08
C MET A 202 -19.05 11.61 -3.70
N ASN A 203 -18.92 12.64 -4.52
CA ASN A 203 -20.08 13.35 -5.10
C ASN A 203 -20.70 12.65 -6.31
N THR A 204 -19.98 11.73 -6.94
CA THR A 204 -20.41 11.07 -8.19
C THR A 204 -20.59 9.56 -8.04
N ALA A 205 -20.03 8.97 -6.97
CA ALA A 205 -20.10 7.55 -6.71
C ALA A 205 -21.49 7.10 -6.22
N ASP A 206 -21.93 5.94 -6.70
CA ASP A 206 -23.05 5.21 -6.11
C ASP A 206 -22.63 4.60 -4.78
N LEU A 207 -23.14 5.15 -3.67
CA LEU A 207 -22.80 4.72 -2.31
C LEU A 207 -23.47 3.41 -1.88
N SER A 208 -24.33 2.82 -2.72
CA SER A 208 -24.83 1.45 -2.50
C SER A 208 -23.75 0.39 -2.81
N ILE A 209 -22.75 0.75 -3.62
CA ILE A 209 -21.61 -0.11 -3.94
C ILE A 209 -20.53 0.12 -2.88
N PRO A 210 -20.07 -0.92 -2.16
CA PRO A 210 -18.95 -0.79 -1.24
C PRO A 210 -17.66 -0.52 -2.01
N PHE A 211 -16.82 0.40 -1.51
CA PHE A 211 -15.62 0.80 -2.24
C PHE A 211 -14.49 -0.24 -2.15
N HIS A 212 -13.90 -0.42 -0.96
CA HIS A 212 -12.78 -1.35 -0.74
C HIS A 212 -13.15 -2.54 0.17
N ASP A 213 -14.01 -2.32 1.17
CA ASP A 213 -14.25 -3.36 2.17
C ASP A 213 -14.94 -4.59 1.55
N VAL A 214 -14.68 -5.75 2.16
CA VAL A 214 -15.13 -7.07 1.70
C VAL A 214 -16.20 -7.63 2.63
N PHE A 215 -16.02 -7.45 3.94
CA PHE A 215 -16.86 -8.03 4.97
C PHE A 215 -17.61 -6.97 5.76
N ASN A 216 -18.82 -7.32 6.22
CA ASN A 216 -19.50 -6.67 7.32
C ASN A 216 -18.77 -6.97 8.64
N ALA A 217 -19.11 -6.22 9.70
CA ALA A 217 -18.54 -6.42 11.03
C ALA A 217 -18.81 -7.83 11.62
N ASP A 218 -19.85 -8.51 11.15
CA ASP A 218 -20.19 -9.89 11.55
C ASP A 218 -19.49 -10.97 10.71
N GLY A 219 -18.66 -10.57 9.74
CA GLY A 219 -17.93 -11.48 8.86
C GLY A 219 -18.70 -11.94 7.62
N SER A 220 -19.96 -11.52 7.43
CA SER A 220 -20.69 -11.75 6.17
C SER A 220 -20.11 -10.89 5.04
N LEU A 221 -20.23 -11.34 3.78
CA LEU A 221 -19.77 -10.56 2.63
C LEU A 221 -20.66 -9.34 2.39
N LEU A 222 -20.06 -8.19 2.10
CA LEU A 222 -20.76 -6.98 1.64
C LEU A 222 -21.37 -7.18 0.25
N VAL A 223 -20.69 -7.95 -0.60
CA VAL A 223 -21.15 -8.32 -1.95
C VAL A 223 -21.20 -9.86 -2.02
N PRO A 224 -22.34 -10.49 -1.72
CA PRO A 224 -22.45 -11.95 -1.64
C PRO A 224 -21.96 -12.69 -2.89
N ASP A 225 -22.19 -12.13 -4.08
CA ASP A 225 -21.80 -12.72 -5.37
C ASP A 225 -20.28 -12.83 -5.55
N GLU A 226 -19.48 -12.06 -4.80
CA GLU A 226 -18.01 -12.17 -4.85
C GLU A 226 -17.51 -13.51 -4.28
N LYS A 227 -18.35 -14.23 -3.54
CA LYS A 227 -18.04 -15.58 -3.05
C LYS A 227 -17.66 -16.51 -4.21
N GLU A 228 -18.38 -16.46 -5.32
CA GLU A 228 -18.13 -17.32 -6.49
C GLU A 228 -16.76 -17.03 -7.10
N VAL A 229 -16.37 -15.74 -7.14
CA VAL A 229 -15.04 -15.32 -7.59
C VAL A 229 -13.97 -15.94 -6.68
N PHE A 230 -14.10 -15.79 -5.36
CA PHE A 230 -13.12 -16.35 -4.41
C PHE A 230 -13.05 -17.87 -4.46
N ASP A 231 -14.16 -18.57 -4.70
CA ASP A 231 -14.19 -20.01 -4.84
C ASP A 231 -13.45 -20.45 -6.13
N SER A 232 -13.70 -19.78 -7.26
CA SER A 232 -13.03 -20.06 -8.55
C SER A 232 -11.51 -19.85 -8.53
N ILE A 233 -11.04 -18.90 -7.71
CA ILE A 233 -9.60 -18.64 -7.54
C ILE A 233 -8.96 -19.72 -6.68
N ARG A 234 -9.67 -20.22 -5.65
CA ARG A 234 -9.17 -21.25 -4.71
C ARG A 234 -9.18 -22.67 -5.28
N SER A 235 -10.08 -22.99 -6.21
CA SER A 235 -10.05 -24.27 -6.90
C SER A 235 -8.77 -24.38 -7.73
N LYS A 236 -7.98 -25.42 -7.39
CA LYS A 236 -6.72 -25.80 -8.04
C LYS A 236 -6.92 -26.16 -9.51
#